data_AF-A0A3P9J061-F1
#
_entry.id   AF-A0A3P9J061-F1
#
_cell.length_a   1.000
_cell.length_b   1.000
_cell.length_c   1.000
_cell.angle_alpha   90.00
_cell.angle_beta   90.00
_cell.angle_gamma   90.00
#
_symmetry.space_group_name_H-M   'P 1'
#
loop_
_entity.id
_entity.type
_entity.pdbx_description
1 polymer ?
#
loop_
_entity_poly.entity_id
_entity_poly.type
_entity_poly.pdbx_seq_one_letter_code
_entity_poly.pdbx_strand_id
1 'polypeptide(L)'
;MPDVPALSSPDISPKDTSIMVADPVNSVHLKYVSLGVLVLQTTSLVLTMRYSRTLKEDGPRYLASSAVVSAEVLKMFACSVLVLMENNFSLQGMKQLMKEQVVKKPMETLKLAVPAGIYTLQNNLLYVALSNLDAASYQVTYQLKILTTALFSVSMLGRRLSLFQWLSLLLLMAGVTLVQWPTDSEGNTEEQKVLTAGSRFVGVMAVLMACISSGFAGVYFEKILKETKQSVWVRNIQLGLFSFVFAFVGMMVYDGHGVWQAGMFQGYNFVTWIVVVLQAVGGLVVAVVIKYADNILKGFATSLSIIASTLISYFLLEDFNPTRIFFLGALLVIAATFLYGCERKPASVVAIKA
;
A
#
# COMPACT_ATOMS: atom_id res chain seq x y z
N MET A 1 41.90 -43.39 -50.44
CA MET A 1 41.46 -42.17 -49.72
C MET A 1 40.01 -41.94 -50.07
N PRO A 2 39.06 -42.28 -49.17
CA PRO A 2 37.66 -41.95 -49.34
C PRO A 2 37.23 -40.79 -48.41
N ASP A 3 36.29 -40.01 -48.92
CA ASP A 3 35.80 -38.72 -48.45
C ASP A 3 35.16 -38.74 -47.05
N VAL A 4 35.45 -37.70 -46.27
CA VAL A 4 34.81 -37.41 -44.98
C VAL A 4 33.50 -36.65 -45.24
N PRO A 5 32.33 -37.10 -44.74
CA PRO A 5 31.10 -36.33 -44.88
C PRO A 5 31.10 -35.13 -43.93
N ALA A 6 30.84 -33.94 -44.48
CA ALA A 6 30.64 -32.72 -43.71
C ALA A 6 29.37 -32.83 -42.84
N LEU A 7 29.53 -32.69 -41.53
CA LEU A 7 28.43 -32.60 -40.57
C LEU A 7 27.68 -31.27 -40.80
N SER A 8 26.44 -31.34 -41.27
CA SER A 8 25.53 -30.21 -41.35
C SER A 8 25.16 -29.73 -39.93
N SER A 9 25.52 -28.49 -39.59
CA SER A 9 25.02 -27.80 -38.40
C SER A 9 23.49 -27.69 -38.45
N PRO A 10 22.75 -27.99 -37.37
CA PRO A 10 21.33 -27.74 -37.35
C PRO A 10 21.08 -26.22 -37.37
N ASP A 11 20.39 -25.76 -38.41
CA ASP A 11 19.84 -24.41 -38.53
C ASP A 11 18.95 -24.12 -37.31
N ILE A 12 19.43 -23.29 -36.39
CA ILE A 12 18.62 -22.77 -35.30
C ILE A 12 17.76 -21.66 -35.88
N SER A 13 16.50 -22.00 -36.18
CA SER A 13 15.46 -21.03 -36.54
C SER A 13 15.32 -19.94 -35.46
N PRO A 14 15.29 -18.64 -35.80
CA PRO A 14 15.25 -17.55 -34.83
C PRO A 14 13.85 -17.31 -34.25
N LYS A 15 13.07 -18.37 -33.97
CA LYS A 15 11.69 -18.26 -33.47
C LYS A 15 11.50 -18.55 -31.97
N ASP A 16 12.47 -19.15 -31.29
CA ASP A 16 12.30 -19.60 -29.89
C ASP A 16 13.12 -18.79 -28.86
N THR A 17 13.33 -17.50 -29.11
CA THR A 17 13.88 -16.58 -28.08
C THR A 17 13.06 -15.31 -28.01
N SER A 18 11.74 -15.45 -27.94
CA SER A 18 10.82 -14.38 -27.55
C SER A 18 10.61 -14.39 -26.03
N ILE A 19 11.70 -14.26 -25.27
CA ILE A 19 11.60 -13.57 -23.98
C ILE A 19 11.24 -12.15 -24.37
N MET A 20 10.00 -11.73 -24.11
CA MET A 20 9.51 -10.37 -24.36
C MET A 20 10.46 -9.36 -23.72
N VAL A 21 11.45 -8.92 -24.49
CA VAL A 21 12.17 -7.67 -24.25
C VAL A 21 11.14 -6.60 -24.55
N ALA A 22 10.44 -6.13 -23.52
CA ALA A 22 9.52 -5.02 -23.66
C ALA A 22 10.28 -3.85 -24.32
N ASP A 23 9.75 -3.32 -25.42
CA ASP A 23 10.35 -2.18 -26.10
C ASP A 23 10.64 -1.06 -25.09
N PRO A 24 11.81 -0.39 -25.18
CA PRO A 24 12.19 0.65 -24.23
C PRO A 24 11.15 1.77 -24.17
N VAL A 25 10.46 2.08 -25.27
CA VAL A 25 9.36 3.06 -25.34
C VAL A 25 8.14 2.61 -24.52
N ASN A 26 7.75 1.34 -24.63
CA ASN A 26 6.65 0.77 -23.84
C ASN A 26 6.99 0.80 -22.34
N SER A 27 8.24 0.52 -21.97
CA SER A 27 8.67 0.56 -20.56
C SER A 27 8.55 1.96 -19.93
N VAL A 28 8.85 3.02 -20.69
CA VAL A 28 8.75 4.41 -20.21
C VAL A 28 7.28 4.83 -20.08
N HIS A 29 6.45 4.49 -21.06
CA HIS A 29 5.01 4.78 -21.00
C HIS A 29 4.34 4.07 -19.80
N LEU A 30 4.65 2.78 -19.58
CA LEU A 30 4.15 2.03 -18.43
C LEU A 30 4.59 2.66 -17.08
N LYS A 31 5.80 3.21 -16.99
CA LYS A 31 6.27 3.91 -15.79
C LYS A 31 5.42 5.13 -15.46
N TYR A 32 5.21 6.03 -16.43
CA TYR A 32 4.42 7.24 -16.21
C TYR A 32 2.92 6.97 -16.01
N VAL A 33 2.37 5.98 -16.71
CA VAL A 33 0.99 5.52 -16.47
C VAL A 33 0.86 4.96 -15.05
N SER A 34 1.80 4.11 -14.60
CA SER A 34 1.79 3.58 -13.23
C SER A 34 1.89 4.69 -12.17
N LEU A 35 2.67 5.74 -12.46
CA LEU A 35 2.79 6.93 -11.61
C LEU A 35 1.45 7.66 -11.50
N GLY A 36 0.82 7.99 -12.64
CA GLY A 36 -0.46 8.67 -12.67
C GLY A 36 -1.55 7.89 -11.97
N VAL A 37 -1.64 6.58 -12.24
CA VAL A 37 -2.58 5.67 -11.57
C VAL A 37 -2.33 5.65 -10.06
N LEU A 38 -1.06 5.60 -9.61
CA LEU A 38 -0.74 5.60 -8.19
C LEU A 38 -1.15 6.91 -7.49
N VAL A 39 -0.89 8.06 -8.11
CA VAL A 39 -1.28 9.38 -7.58
C VAL A 39 -2.79 9.47 -7.44
N LEU A 40 -3.52 9.18 -8.54
CA LEU A 40 -4.98 9.22 -8.56
C LEU A 40 -5.54 8.26 -7.52
N GLN A 41 -5.06 7.02 -7.51
CA GLN A 41 -5.54 6.00 -6.59
C GLN A 41 -5.32 6.37 -5.12
N THR A 42 -4.11 6.82 -4.78
CA THR A 42 -3.77 7.14 -3.38
C THR A 42 -4.57 8.34 -2.89
N THR A 43 -4.65 9.39 -3.71
CA THR A 43 -5.34 10.64 -3.37
C THR A 43 -6.85 10.41 -3.28
N SER A 44 -7.45 9.77 -4.28
CA SER A 44 -8.88 9.44 -4.28
C SER A 44 -9.27 8.55 -3.12
N LEU A 45 -8.47 7.52 -2.79
CA LEU A 45 -8.75 6.65 -1.66
C LEU A 45 -8.80 7.44 -0.35
N VAL A 46 -7.77 8.24 -0.06
CA VAL A 46 -7.65 8.96 1.22
C VAL A 46 -8.76 10.00 1.37
N LEU A 47 -9.04 10.76 0.32
CA LEU A 47 -10.09 11.80 0.36
C LEU A 47 -11.49 11.19 0.43
N THR A 48 -11.78 10.17 -0.38
CA THR A 48 -13.10 9.51 -0.36
C THR A 48 -13.33 8.81 0.98
N MET A 49 -12.28 8.19 1.54
CA MET A 49 -12.34 7.55 2.86
C MET A 49 -12.58 8.60 3.95
N ARG A 50 -11.85 9.74 3.94
CA ARG A 50 -12.11 10.85 4.85
C ARG A 50 -13.56 11.33 4.74
N TYR A 51 -13.99 11.65 3.52
CA TYR A 51 -15.34 12.12 3.22
C TYR A 51 -16.42 11.13 3.71
N SER A 52 -16.26 9.84 3.42
CA SER A 52 -17.20 8.80 3.87
C SER A 52 -17.31 8.68 5.39
N ARG A 53 -16.26 9.04 6.13
CA ARG A 53 -16.21 8.95 7.60
C ARG A 53 -16.71 10.23 8.29
N THR A 54 -16.62 11.37 7.61
CA THR A 54 -17.08 12.68 8.14
C THR A 54 -18.48 13.04 7.71
N LEU A 55 -19.01 12.42 6.64
CA LEU A 55 -20.37 12.61 6.17
C LEU A 55 -21.37 12.29 7.30
N LYS A 56 -22.26 13.25 7.57
CA LYS A 56 -23.39 13.09 8.49
C LYS A 56 -24.60 12.63 7.68
N GLU A 57 -24.85 11.33 7.65
CA GLU A 57 -26.09 10.78 7.11
C GLU A 57 -27.05 10.42 8.26
N ASP A 58 -28.35 10.44 7.97
CA ASP A 58 -29.40 10.00 8.88
C ASP A 58 -29.32 8.48 9.05
N GLY A 59 -28.50 8.02 10.00
CA GLY A 59 -28.32 6.60 10.29
C GLY A 59 -27.02 6.27 11.03
N PRO A 60 -26.85 5.00 11.43
CA PRO A 60 -25.59 4.55 12.00
C PRO A 60 -24.48 4.63 10.94
N ARG A 61 -23.30 5.11 11.34
CA ARG A 61 -22.11 5.10 10.47
C ARG A 61 -21.75 3.66 10.10
N TYR A 62 -21.29 3.47 8.86
CA TYR A 62 -20.83 2.15 8.43
C TYR A 62 -19.62 1.66 9.26
N LEU A 63 -19.51 0.35 9.36
CA LEU A 63 -18.43 -0.31 10.09
C LEU A 63 -17.16 -0.32 9.24
N ALA A 64 -16.06 0.21 9.80
CA ALA A 64 -14.78 0.19 9.11
C ALA A 64 -14.31 -1.25 8.84
N SER A 65 -14.53 -2.15 9.81
CA SER A 65 -14.17 -3.56 9.73
C SER A 65 -14.90 -4.30 8.60
N SER A 66 -16.20 -4.03 8.39
CA SER A 66 -16.96 -4.62 7.29
C SER A 66 -16.46 -4.14 5.93
N ALA A 67 -16.04 -2.86 5.83
CA ALA A 67 -15.46 -2.32 4.60
C ALA A 67 -14.13 -3.00 4.26
N VAL A 68 -13.28 -3.25 5.28
CA VAL A 68 -12.04 -4.02 5.12
C VAL A 68 -12.32 -5.44 4.64
N VAL A 69 -13.29 -6.15 5.26
CA VAL A 69 -13.69 -7.50 4.81
C VAL A 69 -14.14 -7.48 3.35
N SER A 70 -15.01 -6.53 2.99
CA SER A 70 -15.54 -6.39 1.64
C SER A 70 -14.43 -6.13 0.61
N ALA A 71 -13.46 -5.29 0.95
CA ALA A 71 -12.32 -5.00 0.11
C ALA A 71 -11.40 -6.23 -0.08
N GLU A 72 -11.19 -7.05 0.95
CA GLU A 72 -10.44 -8.30 0.82
C GLU A 72 -11.16 -9.31 -0.08
N VAL A 73 -12.48 -9.42 0.00
CA VAL A 73 -13.28 -10.28 -0.90
C VAL A 73 -13.12 -9.84 -2.36
N LEU A 74 -13.28 -8.53 -2.64
CA LEU A 74 -13.10 -8.00 -3.99
C LEU A 74 -11.68 -8.20 -4.52
N LYS A 75 -10.67 -8.01 -3.65
CA LYS A 75 -9.26 -8.20 -4.02
C LYS A 75 -8.96 -9.67 -4.32
N MET A 76 -9.49 -10.61 -3.53
CA MET A 76 -9.37 -12.04 -3.82
C MET A 76 -10.00 -12.38 -5.16
N PHE A 77 -11.23 -11.90 -5.41
CA PHE A 77 -11.91 -12.11 -6.69
C PHE A 77 -11.08 -11.57 -7.87
N ALA A 78 -10.60 -10.33 -7.78
CA ALA A 78 -9.78 -9.72 -8.81
C ALA A 78 -8.46 -10.48 -9.04
N CYS A 79 -7.76 -10.90 -7.98
CA CYS A 79 -6.57 -11.73 -8.10
C CYS A 79 -6.85 -13.08 -8.75
N SER A 80 -7.98 -13.72 -8.44
CA SER A 80 -8.39 -14.97 -9.08
C SER A 80 -8.65 -14.78 -10.58
N VAL A 81 -9.32 -13.69 -10.98
CA VAL A 81 -9.52 -13.34 -12.40
C VAL A 81 -8.19 -13.13 -13.10
N LEU A 82 -7.25 -12.39 -12.50
CA LEU A 82 -5.92 -12.16 -13.07
C LEU A 82 -5.13 -13.46 -13.26
N VAL A 83 -5.18 -14.37 -12.30
CA VAL A 83 -4.53 -15.69 -12.42
C VAL A 83 -5.21 -16.55 -13.50
N LEU A 84 -6.52 -16.45 -13.68
CA LEU A 84 -7.21 -17.11 -14.80
C LEU A 84 -6.75 -16.56 -16.15
N MET A 85 -6.62 -15.24 -16.27
CA MET A 85 -6.13 -14.59 -17.49
C MET A 85 -4.68 -15.02 -17.80
N GLU A 86 -3.80 -15.09 -16.79
CA GLU A 86 -2.42 -15.58 -16.97
C GLU A 86 -2.35 -17.05 -17.43
N ASN A 87 -3.36 -17.86 -17.10
CA ASN A 87 -3.44 -19.27 -17.47
C ASN A 87 -4.37 -19.54 -18.66
N ASN A 88 -4.53 -18.58 -19.58
CA ASN A 88 -5.38 -18.71 -20.79
C ASN A 88 -6.82 -19.17 -20.49
N PHE A 89 -7.39 -18.70 -19.37
CA PHE A 89 -8.73 -19.07 -18.87
C PHE A 89 -8.91 -20.58 -18.57
N SER A 90 -7.82 -21.34 -18.38
CA SER A 90 -7.89 -22.75 -17.99
C SER A 90 -8.21 -22.90 -16.49
N LEU A 91 -9.46 -23.26 -16.17
CA LEU A 91 -9.90 -23.54 -14.80
C LEU A 91 -9.15 -24.73 -14.18
N GLN A 92 -8.76 -25.72 -14.99
CA GLN A 92 -7.95 -26.86 -14.52
C GLN A 92 -6.54 -26.42 -14.16
N GLY A 93 -5.92 -25.55 -14.97
CA GLY A 93 -4.60 -24.97 -14.68
C GLY A 93 -4.61 -24.17 -13.38
N MET A 94 -5.61 -23.32 -13.17
CA MET A 94 -5.75 -22.57 -11.91
C MET A 94 -5.95 -23.51 -10.72
N LYS A 95 -6.86 -24.50 -10.80
CA LYS A 95 -7.11 -25.44 -9.69
C LYS A 95 -5.86 -26.24 -9.34
N GLN A 96 -5.10 -26.69 -10.35
CA GLN A 96 -3.85 -27.42 -10.14
C GLN A 96 -2.79 -26.52 -9.50
N LEU A 97 -2.62 -25.29 -10.00
CA LEU A 97 -1.69 -24.30 -9.44
C LEU A 97 -2.04 -23.96 -7.99
N MET A 98 -3.32 -23.76 -7.68
CA MET A 98 -3.76 -23.51 -6.30
C MET A 98 -3.53 -24.72 -5.40
N LYS A 99 -3.88 -25.92 -5.86
CA LYS A 99 -3.62 -27.14 -5.08
C LYS A 99 -2.12 -27.31 -4.81
N GLU A 100 -1.28 -27.03 -5.78
CA GLU A 100 0.16 -27.21 -5.67
C GLU A 100 0.85 -26.13 -4.83
N GLN A 101 0.46 -24.86 -4.99
CA GLN A 101 1.12 -23.76 -4.30
C GLN A 101 0.50 -23.46 -2.93
N VAL A 102 -0.81 -23.67 -2.74
CA VAL A 102 -1.52 -23.39 -1.48
C VAL A 102 -1.61 -24.64 -0.60
N VAL A 103 -2.13 -25.75 -1.14
CA VAL A 103 -2.45 -26.94 -0.31
C VAL A 103 -1.21 -27.80 -0.05
N LYS A 104 -0.38 -28.05 -1.06
CA LYS A 104 0.82 -28.89 -0.91
C LYS A 104 1.98 -28.20 -0.18
N LYS A 105 1.90 -26.88 0.05
CA LYS A 105 2.93 -26.09 0.75
C LYS A 105 2.33 -25.32 1.93
N PRO A 106 1.81 -26.03 2.95
CA PRO A 106 1.09 -25.39 4.05
C PRO A 106 2.00 -24.49 4.91
N MET A 107 3.26 -24.85 5.10
CA MET A 107 4.20 -24.03 5.89
C MET A 107 4.57 -22.71 5.20
N GLU A 108 4.79 -22.72 3.89
CA GLU A 108 5.02 -21.48 3.13
C GLU A 108 3.77 -20.59 3.14
N THR A 109 2.59 -21.20 3.05
CA THR A 109 1.30 -20.51 3.10
C THR A 109 1.06 -19.92 4.49
N LEU A 110 1.32 -20.67 5.56
CA LEU A 110 1.12 -20.22 6.94
C LEU A 110 2.03 -19.04 7.31
N LYS A 111 3.25 -18.96 6.77
CA LYS A 111 4.12 -17.78 6.95
C LYS A 111 3.44 -16.49 6.46
N LEU A 112 2.57 -16.56 5.45
CA LEU A 112 1.82 -15.39 4.94
C LEU A 112 0.66 -14.97 5.85
N ALA A 113 0.26 -15.78 6.83
CA ALA A 113 -0.75 -15.39 7.80
C ALA A 113 -0.29 -14.21 8.67
N VAL A 114 1.00 -14.17 9.04
CA VAL A 114 1.57 -13.08 9.84
C VAL A 114 1.43 -11.71 9.14
N PRO A 115 1.93 -11.49 7.92
CA PRO A 115 1.74 -10.22 7.24
C PRO A 115 0.27 -9.94 6.92
N ALA A 116 -0.55 -10.96 6.63
CA ALA A 116 -1.98 -10.79 6.36
C ALA A 116 -2.75 -10.21 7.55
N GLY A 117 -2.54 -10.76 8.76
CA GLY A 117 -3.17 -10.25 9.98
C GLY A 117 -2.73 -8.82 10.30
N ILE A 118 -1.44 -8.53 10.13
CA ILE A 118 -0.88 -7.19 10.38
C ILE A 118 -1.40 -6.17 9.36
N TYR A 119 -1.51 -6.52 8.08
CA TYR A 119 -2.14 -5.66 7.06
C TYR A 119 -3.62 -5.43 7.33
N THR A 120 -4.33 -6.44 7.83
CA THR A 120 -5.74 -6.30 8.22
C THR A 120 -5.91 -5.32 9.37
N LEU A 121 -5.07 -5.44 10.40
CA LEU A 121 -5.04 -4.50 11.52
C LEU A 121 -4.70 -3.08 11.02
N GLN A 122 -3.66 -2.96 10.18
CA GLN A 122 -3.26 -1.70 9.57
C GLN A 122 -4.44 -1.04 8.85
N ASN A 123 -5.13 -1.77 7.97
CA ASN A 123 -6.25 -1.23 7.19
C ASN A 123 -7.36 -0.66 8.10
N ASN A 124 -7.67 -1.33 9.20
CA ASN A 124 -8.63 -0.82 10.19
C ASN A 124 -8.11 0.44 10.90
N LEU A 125 -6.82 0.46 11.28
CA LEU A 125 -6.20 1.64 11.90
C LEU A 125 -6.21 2.86 10.96
N LEU A 126 -6.13 2.68 9.63
CA LEU A 126 -6.26 3.79 8.68
C LEU A 126 -7.66 4.42 8.70
N TYR A 127 -8.73 3.61 8.87
CA TYR A 127 -10.08 4.14 9.06
C TYR A 127 -10.20 4.92 10.37
N VAL A 128 -9.62 4.41 11.46
CA VAL A 128 -9.59 5.11 12.75
C VAL A 128 -8.84 6.44 12.61
N ALA A 129 -7.69 6.44 11.94
CA ALA A 129 -6.91 7.63 11.69
C ALA A 129 -7.69 8.69 10.90
N LEU A 130 -8.27 8.32 9.76
CA LEU A 130 -9.03 9.24 8.90
C LEU A 130 -10.39 9.66 9.49
N SER A 131 -10.90 8.93 10.48
CA SER A 131 -12.05 9.39 11.27
C SER A 131 -11.68 10.51 12.25
N ASN A 132 -10.40 10.63 12.61
CA ASN A 132 -9.92 11.49 13.69
C ASN A 132 -8.93 12.58 13.25
N LEU A 133 -8.35 12.46 12.04
CA LEU A 133 -7.45 13.42 11.41
C LEU A 133 -8.01 13.85 10.07
N ASP A 134 -7.75 15.10 9.70
CA ASP A 134 -7.95 15.59 8.34
C ASP A 134 -7.03 14.83 7.36
N ALA A 135 -7.44 14.80 6.09
CA ALA A 135 -6.73 14.03 5.07
C ALA A 135 -5.31 14.54 4.83
N ALA A 136 -5.05 15.84 4.95
CA ALA A 136 -3.73 16.43 4.70
C ALA A 136 -2.73 16.03 5.81
N SER A 137 -3.10 16.23 7.07
CA SER A 137 -2.30 15.81 8.23
C SER A 137 -2.07 14.29 8.23
N TYR A 138 -3.11 13.50 7.92
CA TYR A 138 -2.98 12.05 7.76
C TYR A 138 -1.96 11.70 6.66
N GLN A 139 -2.09 12.30 5.47
CA GLN A 139 -1.26 11.97 4.31
C GLN A 139 0.23 12.21 4.59
N VAL A 140 0.55 13.33 5.24
CA VAL A 140 1.93 13.67 5.59
C VAL A 140 2.45 12.79 6.72
N THR A 141 1.65 12.55 7.76
CA THR A 141 2.06 11.74 8.93
C THR A 141 2.25 10.28 8.56
N TYR A 142 1.43 9.74 7.66
CA TYR A 142 1.52 8.36 7.19
C TYR A 142 2.84 8.06 6.44
N GLN A 143 3.59 9.09 6.06
CA GLN A 143 4.92 8.93 5.50
C GLN A 143 5.95 8.41 6.51
N LEU A 144 5.67 8.45 7.82
CA LEU A 144 6.48 7.75 8.82
C LEU A 144 6.67 6.26 8.53
N LYS A 145 5.80 5.66 7.70
CA LYS A 145 5.99 4.29 7.21
C LYS A 145 7.37 4.10 6.56
N ILE A 146 7.96 5.15 5.97
CA ILE A 146 9.32 5.10 5.38
C ILE A 146 10.34 4.81 6.48
N LEU A 147 10.26 5.49 7.62
CA LEU A 147 11.12 5.27 8.77
C LEU A 147 10.97 3.84 9.30
N THR A 148 9.75 3.40 9.59
CA THR A 148 9.53 2.06 10.15
C THR A 148 9.98 0.97 9.18
N THR A 149 9.69 1.13 7.88
CA THR A 149 10.16 0.21 6.83
C THR A 149 11.69 0.19 6.76
N ALA A 150 12.37 1.33 6.88
CA ALA A 150 13.82 1.40 6.86
C ALA A 150 14.41 0.66 8.08
N LEU A 151 13.90 0.91 9.28
CA LEU A 151 14.33 0.25 10.52
C LEU A 151 14.16 -1.27 10.44
N PHE A 152 12.97 -1.75 10.03
CA PHE A 152 12.75 -3.19 9.85
C PHE A 152 13.57 -3.76 8.71
N SER A 153 13.83 -3.01 7.63
CA SER A 153 14.68 -3.48 6.54
C SER A 153 16.15 -3.61 6.95
N VAL A 154 16.65 -2.80 7.87
CA VAL A 154 17.98 -2.98 8.45
C VAL A 154 17.98 -4.20 9.37
N SER A 155 17.01 -4.31 10.27
CA SER A 155 16.94 -5.38 11.27
C SER A 155 16.66 -6.77 10.69
N MET A 156 15.70 -6.92 9.77
CA MET A 156 15.20 -8.23 9.30
C MET A 156 15.85 -8.71 8.00
N LEU A 157 16.25 -7.79 7.12
CA LEU A 157 16.87 -8.08 5.82
C LEU A 157 18.38 -7.78 5.82
N GLY A 158 18.94 -7.22 6.90
CA GLY A 158 20.37 -6.90 6.99
C GLY A 158 20.82 -5.81 6.02
N ARG A 159 19.93 -4.92 5.57
CA ARG A 159 20.31 -3.83 4.65
C ARG A 159 21.19 -2.81 5.36
N ARG A 160 22.16 -2.26 4.62
CA ARG A 160 22.95 -1.10 5.06
C ARG A 160 22.35 0.16 4.44
N LEU A 161 22.12 1.17 5.27
CA LEU A 161 21.66 2.49 4.84
C LEU A 161 22.85 3.45 4.78
N SER A 162 22.85 4.33 3.79
CA SER A 162 23.81 5.44 3.67
C SER A 162 23.54 6.53 4.73
N LEU A 163 24.52 7.40 4.95
CA LEU A 163 24.38 8.54 5.86
C LEU A 163 23.27 9.50 5.39
N PHE A 164 23.14 9.74 4.09
CA PHE A 164 22.07 10.57 3.53
C PHE A 164 20.69 9.91 3.69
N GLN A 165 20.58 8.57 3.62
CA GLN A 165 19.33 7.88 3.99
C GLN A 165 19.00 8.10 5.46
N TRP A 166 19.96 7.96 6.38
CA TRP A 166 19.72 8.27 7.80
C TRP A 166 19.32 9.73 8.02
N LEU A 167 19.98 10.66 7.35
CA LEU A 167 19.64 12.09 7.40
C LEU A 167 18.22 12.34 6.87
N SER A 168 17.84 11.67 5.78
CA SER A 168 16.49 11.77 5.21
C SER A 168 15.42 11.27 6.20
N LEU A 169 15.72 10.24 7.00
CA LEU A 169 14.81 9.75 8.03
C LEU A 169 14.65 10.72 9.19
N LEU A 170 15.73 11.41 9.60
CA LEU A 170 15.65 12.47 10.60
C LEU A 170 14.86 13.67 10.07
N LEU A 171 15.07 14.06 8.82
CA LEU A 171 14.32 15.11 8.15
C LEU A 171 12.82 14.79 8.05
N LEU A 172 12.50 13.53 7.75
CA LEU A 172 11.13 13.02 7.73
C LEU A 172 10.46 13.18 9.09
N MET A 173 11.16 12.80 10.17
CA MET A 173 10.64 12.95 11.54
C MET A 173 10.41 14.40 11.90
N ALA A 174 11.35 15.29 11.60
CA ALA A 174 11.19 16.72 11.82
C ALA A 174 10.01 17.32 11.03
N GLY A 175 9.83 16.89 9.78
CA GLY A 175 8.71 17.33 8.96
C GLY A 175 7.35 16.92 9.53
N VAL A 176 7.24 15.69 10.04
CA VAL A 176 5.99 15.21 10.64
C VAL A 176 5.71 15.84 12.01
N THR A 177 6.73 16.07 12.85
CA THR A 177 6.51 16.77 14.13
C THR A 177 6.03 18.21 13.90
N LEU A 178 6.51 18.89 12.86
CA LEU A 178 6.02 20.22 12.47
C LEU A 178 4.58 20.17 11.97
N VAL A 179 4.22 19.21 11.12
CA VAL A 179 2.82 19.05 10.65
C VAL A 179 1.86 18.73 11.80
N GLN A 180 2.32 17.95 12.77
CA GLN A 180 1.51 17.59 13.94
C GLN A 180 1.52 18.64 15.06
N TRP A 181 2.15 19.78 14.85
CA TRP A 181 2.16 20.86 15.83
C TRP A 181 0.72 21.32 16.12
N PRO A 182 0.32 21.41 17.40
CA PRO A 182 -0.98 21.97 17.76
C PRO A 182 -1.04 23.43 17.35
N THR A 183 -2.04 23.80 16.55
CA THR A 183 -2.36 25.21 16.31
C THR A 183 -3.44 25.58 17.29
N ASP A 184 -3.13 26.46 18.23
CA ASP A 184 -4.14 27.03 19.12
C ASP A 184 -5.16 27.79 18.27
N SER A 185 -6.35 27.22 18.15
CA SER A 185 -7.46 27.88 17.48
C SER A 185 -8.07 28.85 18.47
N GLU A 186 -7.79 30.14 18.29
CA GLU A 186 -8.42 31.23 19.03
C GLU A 186 -9.94 31.18 18.74
N GLY A 187 -10.76 30.90 19.75
CA GLY A 187 -12.23 30.88 19.64
C GLY A 187 -12.95 29.62 20.14
N ASN A 188 -12.25 28.51 20.41
CA ASN A 188 -12.89 27.29 20.94
C ASN A 188 -12.96 27.31 22.49
N THR A 189 -14.10 26.90 23.06
CA THR A 189 -14.26 26.64 24.50
C THR A 189 -13.29 25.57 24.97
N GLU A 190 -12.87 25.61 26.24
CA GLU A 190 -11.92 24.63 26.82
C GLU A 190 -12.36 23.18 26.61
N GLU A 191 -13.64 22.86 26.79
CA GLU A 191 -14.19 21.51 26.53
C GLU A 191 -14.02 21.08 25.07
N GLN A 192 -14.26 21.99 24.13
CA GLN A 192 -14.16 21.73 22.69
C GLN A 192 -12.69 21.54 22.26
N LYS A 193 -11.76 22.25 22.90
CA LYS A 193 -10.31 22.04 22.76
C LYS A 193 -9.90 20.67 23.27
N VAL A 194 -10.37 20.25 24.45
CA VAL A 194 -10.04 18.93 25.04
C VAL A 194 -10.57 17.78 24.18
N LEU A 195 -11.82 17.86 23.71
CA LEU A 195 -12.40 16.84 22.83
C LEU A 195 -11.64 16.71 21.50
N THR A 196 -11.29 17.85 20.88
CA THR A 196 -10.53 17.88 19.62
C THR A 196 -9.11 17.37 19.79
N ALA A 197 -8.46 17.69 20.92
CA ALA A 197 -7.13 17.18 21.25
C ALA A 197 -7.16 15.66 21.47
N GLY A 198 -8.20 15.15 22.15
CA GLY A 198 -8.42 13.72 22.36
C GLY A 198 -8.61 12.95 21.05
N SER A 199 -9.49 13.43 20.15
CA SER A 199 -9.68 12.81 18.85
C SER A 199 -8.40 12.84 18.02
N ARG A 200 -7.71 13.99 17.97
CA ARG A 200 -6.43 14.13 17.25
C ARG A 200 -5.38 13.16 17.78
N PHE A 201 -5.25 13.02 19.10
CA PHE A 201 -4.32 12.07 19.71
C PHE A 201 -4.60 10.62 19.30
N VAL A 202 -5.87 10.19 19.36
CA VAL A 202 -6.30 8.86 18.88
C VAL A 202 -5.93 8.67 17.42
N GLY A 203 -6.15 9.69 16.59
CA GLY A 203 -5.81 9.67 15.18
C GLY A 203 -4.31 9.54 14.92
N VAL A 204 -3.48 10.34 15.60
CA VAL A 204 -2.00 10.27 15.48
C VAL A 204 -1.49 8.90 15.94
N MET A 205 -1.97 8.40 17.08
CA MET A 205 -1.58 7.08 17.56
C MET A 205 -2.00 5.96 16.61
N ALA A 206 -3.18 6.06 15.99
CA ALA A 206 -3.61 5.12 14.97
C ALA A 206 -2.69 5.13 13.74
N VAL A 207 -2.26 6.32 13.26
CA VAL A 207 -1.30 6.43 12.15
C VAL A 207 0.07 5.85 12.53
N LEU A 208 0.57 6.13 13.73
CA LEU A 208 1.86 5.61 14.20
C LEU A 208 1.85 4.07 14.24
N MET A 209 0.80 3.49 14.83
CA MET A 209 0.63 2.03 14.87
C MET A 209 0.49 1.44 13.46
N ALA A 210 -0.26 2.11 12.58
CA ALA A 210 -0.39 1.72 11.18
C ALA A 210 0.95 1.79 10.41
N CYS A 211 1.80 2.78 10.70
CA CYS A 211 3.13 2.90 10.12
C CYS A 211 4.05 1.77 10.60
N ILE A 212 4.04 1.44 11.89
CA ILE A 212 4.83 0.34 12.44
C ILE A 212 4.39 -0.99 11.84
N SER A 213 3.08 -1.26 11.82
CA SER A 213 2.52 -2.47 11.22
C SER A 213 2.84 -2.57 9.73
N SER A 214 2.73 -1.45 8.99
CA SER A 214 3.06 -1.39 7.57
C SER A 214 4.52 -1.70 7.29
N GLY A 215 5.43 -1.13 8.09
CA GLY A 215 6.87 -1.33 7.93
C GLY A 215 7.25 -2.79 8.19
N PHE A 216 6.72 -3.37 9.27
CA PHE A 216 6.97 -4.77 9.61
C PHE A 216 6.40 -5.72 8.56
N ALA A 217 5.10 -5.63 8.25
CA ALA A 217 4.43 -6.53 7.31
C ALA A 217 5.04 -6.43 5.91
N GLY A 218 5.35 -5.20 5.46
CA GLY A 218 6.00 -4.97 4.17
C GLY A 218 7.37 -5.63 4.05
N VAL A 219 8.23 -5.44 5.04
CA VAL A 219 9.58 -6.04 5.06
C VAL A 219 9.51 -7.55 5.22
N TYR A 220 8.60 -8.05 6.06
CA TYR A 220 8.37 -9.48 6.24
C TYR A 220 7.88 -10.15 4.94
N PHE A 221 6.91 -9.54 4.27
CA PHE A 221 6.41 -10.01 2.98
C PHE A 221 7.50 -9.95 1.90
N GLU A 222 8.30 -8.88 1.86
CA GLU A 222 9.47 -8.77 0.97
C GLU A 222 10.46 -9.93 1.19
N LYS A 223 10.70 -10.31 2.45
CA LYS A 223 11.56 -11.44 2.80
C LYS A 223 11.00 -12.76 2.25
N ILE A 224 9.70 -13.03 2.41
CA ILE A 224 9.05 -14.24 1.87
C ILE A 224 9.10 -14.29 0.34
N LEU A 225 8.86 -13.16 -0.32
CA LEU A 225 8.93 -13.07 -1.79
C LEU A 225 10.34 -13.36 -2.32
N LYS A 226 11.39 -13.00 -1.56
CA LYS A 226 12.78 -13.30 -1.94
C LYS A 226 13.19 -14.75 -1.71
N GLU A 227 12.60 -15.41 -0.72
CA GLU A 227 12.89 -16.81 -0.39
C GLU A 227 12.25 -17.79 -1.40
N THR A 228 11.30 -17.35 -2.24
CA THR A 228 10.49 -18.26 -3.06
C THR A 228 10.25 -17.76 -4.48
N LYS A 229 10.29 -18.64 -5.50
CA LYS A 229 10.12 -18.30 -6.92
C LYS A 229 8.66 -18.24 -7.41
N GLN A 230 7.69 -18.08 -6.50
CA GLN A 230 6.26 -18.10 -6.86
C GLN A 230 5.81 -16.79 -7.53
N SER A 231 4.72 -16.86 -8.31
CA SER A 231 4.11 -15.66 -8.89
C SER A 231 3.56 -14.73 -7.80
N VAL A 232 3.70 -13.42 -8.01
CA VAL A 232 3.21 -12.38 -7.09
C VAL A 232 1.70 -12.49 -6.88
N TRP A 233 0.96 -12.89 -7.92
CA TRP A 233 -0.50 -13.03 -7.83
C TRP A 233 -0.93 -14.22 -7.00
N VAL A 234 -0.25 -15.37 -7.12
CA VAL A 234 -0.52 -16.54 -6.26
C VAL A 234 -0.25 -16.20 -4.80
N ARG A 235 0.85 -15.48 -4.53
CA ARG A 235 1.17 -14.97 -3.19
C ARG A 235 0.11 -13.98 -2.67
N ASN A 236 -0.41 -13.10 -3.52
CA ASN A 236 -1.50 -12.21 -3.16
C ASN A 236 -2.82 -12.94 -2.86
N ILE A 237 -3.11 -14.06 -3.54
CA ILE A 237 -4.28 -14.89 -3.21
C ILE A 237 -4.08 -15.57 -1.85
N GLN A 238 -2.91 -16.17 -1.61
CA GLN A 238 -2.59 -16.78 -0.31
C GLN A 238 -2.69 -15.77 0.84
N LEU A 239 -2.13 -14.57 0.63
CA LEU A 239 -2.23 -13.46 1.57
C LEU A 239 -3.70 -13.05 1.77
N GLY A 240 -4.45 -12.90 0.68
CA GLY A 240 -5.88 -12.54 0.69
C GLY A 240 -6.77 -13.53 1.44
N LEU A 241 -6.49 -14.83 1.34
CA LEU A 241 -7.22 -15.86 2.08
C LEU A 241 -7.09 -15.65 3.61
N PHE A 242 -5.88 -15.47 4.11
CA PHE A 242 -5.68 -15.19 5.53
C PHE A 242 -6.21 -13.80 5.93
N SER A 243 -6.02 -12.79 5.08
CA SER A 243 -6.52 -11.43 5.35
C SER A 243 -8.04 -11.43 5.48
N PHE A 244 -8.75 -12.17 4.62
CA PHE A 244 -10.20 -12.34 4.73
C PHE A 244 -10.60 -12.98 6.06
N VAL A 245 -9.95 -14.08 6.45
CA VAL A 245 -10.23 -14.77 7.72
C VAL A 245 -9.99 -13.83 8.91
N PHE A 246 -8.85 -13.15 8.96
CA PHE A 246 -8.54 -12.22 10.05
C PHE A 246 -9.46 -10.99 10.04
N ALA A 247 -9.82 -10.47 8.87
CA ALA A 247 -10.74 -9.33 8.77
C ALA A 247 -12.14 -9.71 9.26
N PHE A 248 -12.62 -10.89 8.86
CA PHE A 248 -13.93 -11.38 9.27
C PHE A 248 -13.98 -11.67 10.77
N VAL A 249 -12.97 -12.37 11.31
CA VAL A 249 -12.87 -12.60 12.76
C VAL A 249 -12.75 -11.27 13.51
N GLY A 250 -11.91 -10.34 13.04
CA GLY A 250 -11.77 -9.02 13.65
C GLY A 250 -13.08 -8.22 13.67
N MET A 251 -13.84 -8.25 12.57
CA MET A 251 -15.17 -7.66 12.49
C MET A 251 -16.13 -8.29 13.50
N MET A 252 -16.17 -9.61 13.61
CA MET A 252 -17.05 -10.31 14.56
C MET A 252 -16.65 -10.06 16.02
N VAL A 253 -15.35 -9.91 16.31
CA VAL A 253 -14.87 -9.66 17.67
C VAL A 253 -15.12 -8.22 18.10
N TYR A 254 -14.88 -7.23 17.22
CA TYR A 254 -14.97 -5.81 17.57
C TYR A 254 -16.37 -5.22 17.34
N ASP A 255 -16.96 -5.52 16.18
CA ASP A 255 -18.25 -4.95 15.75
C ASP A 255 -19.38 -5.99 15.72
N GLY A 256 -19.18 -7.19 16.27
CA GLY A 256 -20.12 -8.31 16.16
C GLY A 256 -21.53 -7.99 16.65
N HIS A 257 -21.66 -7.18 17.72
CA HIS A 257 -22.96 -6.75 18.21
C HIS A 257 -23.69 -5.86 17.19
N GLY A 258 -22.99 -4.90 16.57
CA GLY A 258 -23.54 -4.05 15.51
C GLY A 258 -23.90 -4.85 14.26
N VAL A 259 -23.04 -5.80 13.88
CA VAL A 259 -23.30 -6.72 12.75
C VAL A 259 -24.54 -7.58 13.01
N TRP A 260 -24.74 -8.06 14.24
CA TRP A 260 -25.90 -8.89 14.57
C TRP A 260 -27.22 -8.11 14.58
N GLN A 261 -27.20 -6.85 15.03
CA GLN A 261 -28.41 -6.02 15.12
C GLN A 261 -28.85 -5.42 13.79
N ALA A 262 -27.91 -4.90 13.00
CA ALA A 262 -28.21 -4.11 11.80
C ALA A 262 -27.58 -4.66 10.52
N GLY A 263 -26.87 -5.79 10.62
CA GLY A 263 -26.20 -6.44 9.49
C GLY A 263 -24.80 -5.87 9.23
N MET A 264 -24.02 -6.63 8.45
CA MET A 264 -22.65 -6.26 8.06
C MET A 264 -22.60 -4.98 7.21
N PHE A 265 -23.64 -4.70 6.42
CA PHE A 265 -23.68 -3.60 5.46
C PHE A 265 -24.47 -2.38 5.97
N GLN A 266 -24.61 -2.24 7.29
CA GLN A 266 -25.26 -1.08 7.87
C GLN A 266 -24.56 0.23 7.47
N GLY A 267 -25.34 1.27 7.14
CA GLY A 267 -24.82 2.58 6.75
C GLY A 267 -24.04 2.59 5.43
N TYR A 268 -24.10 1.52 4.61
CA TYR A 268 -23.46 1.51 3.30
C TYR A 268 -24.25 2.37 2.32
N ASN A 269 -23.59 3.41 1.83
CA ASN A 269 -24.06 4.25 0.74
C ASN A 269 -23.18 4.07 -0.51
N PHE A 270 -23.47 4.81 -1.57
CA PHE A 270 -22.70 4.77 -2.82
C PHE A 270 -21.21 5.12 -2.60
N VAL A 271 -20.93 6.09 -1.73
CA VAL A 271 -19.56 6.53 -1.40
C VAL A 271 -18.79 5.41 -0.70
N THR A 272 -19.43 4.67 0.21
CA THR A 272 -18.81 3.54 0.93
C THR A 272 -18.41 2.43 -0.03
N TRP A 273 -19.25 2.12 -1.04
CA TRP A 273 -18.89 1.18 -2.10
C TRP A 273 -17.71 1.67 -2.94
N ILE A 274 -17.64 2.97 -3.26
CA ILE A 274 -16.46 3.54 -3.91
C ILE A 274 -15.21 3.34 -3.06
N VAL A 275 -15.28 3.59 -1.74
CA VAL A 275 -14.13 3.35 -0.83
C VAL A 275 -13.69 1.90 -0.85
N VAL A 276 -14.63 0.95 -0.79
CA VAL A 276 -14.35 -0.49 -0.83
C VAL A 276 -13.66 -0.89 -2.15
N VAL A 277 -14.16 -0.39 -3.28
CA VAL A 277 -13.55 -0.63 -4.61
C VAL A 277 -12.17 0.00 -4.70
N LEU A 278 -12.03 1.27 -4.29
CA LEU A 278 -10.73 1.96 -4.26
C LEU A 278 -9.75 1.21 -3.36
N GLN A 279 -10.17 0.71 -2.19
CA GLN A 279 -9.28 -0.04 -1.31
C GLN A 279 -8.79 -1.35 -1.98
N ALA A 280 -9.68 -2.07 -2.64
CA ALA A 280 -9.33 -3.29 -3.37
C ALA A 280 -8.37 -3.00 -4.53
N VAL A 281 -8.69 -2.02 -5.38
CA VAL A 281 -7.86 -1.58 -6.52
C VAL A 281 -6.51 -1.06 -6.03
N GLY A 282 -6.48 -0.27 -4.96
CA GLY A 282 -5.26 0.28 -4.37
C GLY A 282 -4.27 -0.81 -3.97
N GLY A 283 -4.75 -1.91 -3.37
CA GLY A 283 -3.91 -3.06 -3.05
C GLY A 283 -3.26 -3.70 -4.28
N LEU A 284 -3.99 -3.80 -5.39
CA LEU A 284 -3.48 -4.35 -6.65
C LEU A 284 -2.51 -3.39 -7.34
N VAL A 285 -2.85 -2.10 -7.37
CA VAL A 285 -1.99 -1.04 -7.92
C VAL A 285 -0.65 -1.02 -7.21
N VAL A 286 -0.63 -1.13 -5.87
CA VAL A 286 0.62 -1.20 -5.11
C VAL A 286 1.49 -2.38 -5.56
N ALA A 287 0.90 -3.55 -5.81
CA ALA A 287 1.64 -4.72 -6.31
C ALA A 287 2.26 -4.48 -7.70
N VAL A 288 1.51 -3.84 -8.61
CA VAL A 288 2.00 -3.45 -9.95
C VAL A 288 3.11 -2.41 -9.84
N VAL A 289 2.93 -1.39 -9.00
CA VAL A 289 3.91 -0.31 -8.79
C VAL A 289 5.20 -0.86 -8.15
N ILE A 290 5.13 -1.86 -7.27
CA ILE A 290 6.32 -2.55 -6.77
C ILE A 290 7.11 -3.20 -7.91
N LYS A 291 6.41 -3.77 -8.90
CA LYS A 291 7.02 -4.46 -10.04
C LYS A 291 7.61 -3.51 -11.10
N TYR A 292 6.99 -2.36 -11.34
CA TYR A 292 7.32 -1.52 -12.50
C TYR A 292 7.82 -0.10 -12.16
N ALA A 293 7.59 0.41 -10.95
CA ALA A 293 7.96 1.78 -10.59
C ALA A 293 9.21 1.85 -9.71
N ASP A 294 10.13 2.74 -10.10
CA ASP A 294 11.33 3.08 -9.33
C ASP A 294 10.96 3.85 -8.05
N ASN A 295 11.82 3.80 -7.02
CA ASN A 295 11.54 4.45 -5.74
C ASN A 295 11.41 5.98 -5.86
N ILE A 296 12.11 6.59 -6.82
CA ILE A 296 11.99 8.02 -7.13
C ILE A 296 10.59 8.35 -7.66
N LEU A 297 10.03 7.53 -8.55
CA LEU A 297 8.66 7.71 -9.05
C LEU A 297 7.64 7.61 -7.91
N LYS A 298 7.81 6.65 -7.00
CA LYS A 298 6.94 6.55 -5.81
C LYS A 298 7.03 7.81 -4.93
N GLY A 299 8.21 8.42 -4.83
CA GLY A 299 8.41 9.70 -4.15
C GLY A 299 7.66 10.86 -4.83
N PHE A 300 7.74 10.97 -6.16
CA PHE A 300 6.95 11.93 -6.94
C PHE A 300 5.45 11.73 -6.74
N ALA A 301 4.96 10.49 -6.83
CA ALA A 301 3.55 10.21 -6.66
C ALA A 301 3.05 10.62 -5.27
N THR A 302 3.86 10.34 -4.25
CA THR A 302 3.49 10.71 -2.88
C THR A 302 3.45 12.21 -2.70
N SER A 303 4.41 12.94 -3.27
CA SER A 303 4.49 14.40 -3.18
C SER A 303 3.27 15.06 -3.85
N LEU A 304 2.91 14.60 -5.05
CA LEU A 304 1.69 15.05 -5.73
C LEU A 304 0.43 14.73 -4.92
N SER A 305 0.38 13.55 -4.30
CA SER A 305 -0.75 13.15 -3.46
C SER A 305 -0.88 14.01 -2.19
N ILE A 306 0.23 14.40 -1.56
CA ILE A 306 0.23 15.35 -0.43
C ILE A 306 -0.32 16.71 -0.85
N ILE A 307 0.17 17.26 -1.97
CA ILE A 307 -0.27 18.56 -2.48
C ILE A 307 -1.76 18.51 -2.82
N ALA A 308 -2.19 17.51 -3.60
CA ALA A 308 -3.58 17.36 -4.00
C ALA A 308 -4.52 17.14 -2.80
N SER A 309 -4.12 16.31 -1.84
CA SER A 309 -4.92 16.08 -0.62
C SER A 309 -5.04 17.36 0.21
N THR A 310 -3.98 18.17 0.30
CA THR A 310 -4.00 19.46 1.00
C THR A 310 -4.95 20.45 0.32
N LEU A 311 -4.84 20.59 -1.01
CA LEU A 311 -5.70 21.49 -1.78
C LEU A 311 -7.17 21.09 -1.70
N ILE A 312 -7.47 19.80 -1.82
CA ILE A 312 -8.86 19.32 -1.76
C ILE A 312 -9.41 19.41 -0.34
N SER A 313 -8.60 19.14 0.69
CA SER A 313 -9.05 19.30 2.09
C SER A 313 -9.36 20.77 2.42
N TYR A 314 -8.56 21.71 1.89
CA TYR A 314 -8.78 23.15 2.08
C TYR A 314 -9.99 23.67 1.29
N PHE A 315 -10.05 23.42 -0.02
CA PHE A 315 -11.06 24.03 -0.90
C PHE A 315 -12.40 23.29 -0.95
N LEU A 316 -12.41 21.98 -0.72
CA LEU A 316 -13.55 21.11 -1.03
C LEU A 316 -14.17 20.50 0.22
N LEU A 317 -13.33 20.08 1.18
CA LEU A 317 -13.81 19.53 2.45
C LEU A 317 -13.95 20.60 3.55
N GLU A 318 -13.30 21.75 3.40
CA GLU A 318 -13.23 22.85 4.38
C GLU A 318 -12.87 22.38 5.81
N ASP A 319 -12.23 21.21 5.94
CA ASP A 319 -11.93 20.56 7.22
C ASP A 319 -10.49 20.80 7.70
N PHE A 320 -9.70 21.53 6.91
CA PHE A 320 -8.29 21.81 7.19
C PHE A 320 -7.88 23.22 6.79
N ASN A 321 -7.27 23.98 7.71
CA ASN A 321 -6.70 25.29 7.43
C ASN A 321 -5.16 25.23 7.46
N PRO A 322 -4.48 25.32 6.31
CA PRO A 322 -3.04 25.10 6.22
C PRO A 322 -2.26 26.24 6.87
N THR A 323 -1.50 25.93 7.92
CA THR A 323 -0.63 26.89 8.60
C THR A 323 0.74 26.98 7.93
N ARG A 324 1.49 28.07 8.21
CA ARG A 324 2.88 28.21 7.76
C ARG A 324 3.77 27.04 8.24
N ILE A 325 3.51 26.57 9.47
CA ILE A 325 4.22 25.44 10.08
C ILE A 325 3.89 24.14 9.34
N PHE A 326 2.62 23.94 8.97
CA PHE A 326 2.20 22.80 8.16
C PHE A 326 2.92 22.77 6.80
N PHE A 327 2.97 23.90 6.09
CA PHE A 327 3.66 23.97 4.80
C PHE A 327 5.15 23.64 4.92
N LEU A 328 5.83 24.17 5.94
CA LEU A 328 7.23 23.84 6.20
C LEU A 328 7.41 22.35 6.49
N GLY A 329 6.56 21.77 7.34
CA GLY A 329 6.59 20.35 7.66
C GLY A 329 6.35 19.46 6.44
N ALA A 330 5.34 19.78 5.63
CA ALA A 330 5.03 19.06 4.39
C ALA A 330 6.18 19.13 3.38
N LEU A 331 6.82 20.30 3.22
CA LEU A 331 8.00 20.45 2.36
C LEU A 331 9.16 19.57 2.83
N LEU A 332 9.42 19.53 4.14
CA LEU A 332 10.47 18.67 4.72
C LEU A 332 10.18 17.18 4.50
N VAL A 333 8.93 16.74 4.66
CA VAL A 333 8.51 15.35 4.38
C VAL A 333 8.68 14.99 2.91
N ILE A 334 8.31 15.90 2.00
CA ILE A 334 8.51 15.72 0.57
C ILE A 334 10.01 15.60 0.25
N ALA A 335 10.82 16.55 0.72
CA ALA A 335 12.27 16.54 0.51
C ALA A 335 12.93 15.25 1.07
N ALA A 336 12.53 14.83 2.27
CA ALA A 336 12.98 13.59 2.89
C ALA A 336 12.62 12.35 2.05
N THR A 337 11.40 12.29 1.53
CA THR A 337 10.92 11.18 0.70
C THR A 337 11.75 11.07 -0.59
N PHE A 338 12.08 12.20 -1.22
CA PHE A 338 12.97 12.23 -2.39
C PHE A 338 14.40 11.83 -2.07
N LEU A 339 14.97 12.40 -1.00
CA LEU A 339 16.34 12.11 -0.58
C LEU A 339 16.53 10.61 -0.30
N TYR A 340 15.56 9.99 0.40
CA TYR A 340 15.57 8.54 0.63
C TYR A 340 15.44 7.73 -0.67
N GLY A 341 14.64 8.21 -1.62
CA GLY A 341 14.38 7.55 -2.91
C GLY A 341 15.56 7.56 -3.88
N CYS A 342 16.40 8.60 -3.84
CA CYS A 342 17.53 8.79 -4.78
C CYS A 342 18.68 7.79 -4.58
N GLU A 343 18.91 7.29 -3.37
CA GLU A 343 20.13 6.52 -3.05
C GLU A 343 20.02 5.00 -3.25
N ARG A 344 19.01 4.53 -3.96
CA ARG A 344 18.79 3.09 -4.15
C ARG A 344 19.01 2.63 -5.58
N LYS A 345 20.25 2.81 -6.06
CA LYS A 345 20.85 1.92 -7.06
C LYS A 345 22.09 1.30 -6.42
N PRO A 346 22.06 0.03 -5.95
CA PRO A 346 23.30 -0.72 -5.93
C PRO A 346 23.80 -0.76 -7.38
N ALA A 347 25.01 -0.28 -7.61
CA ALA A 347 25.67 -0.45 -8.89
C ALA A 347 25.54 -1.93 -9.28
N SER A 348 24.90 -2.21 -10.41
CA SER A 348 25.07 -3.49 -11.07
C SER A 348 26.57 -3.68 -11.19
N VAL A 349 27.11 -4.65 -10.45
CA VAL A 349 28.46 -5.16 -10.71
C VAL A 349 28.42 -5.60 -12.16
N VAL A 350 28.98 -4.77 -13.03
CA VAL A 350 29.33 -5.17 -14.38
C VAL A 350 30.39 -6.24 -14.15
N ALA A 351 29.95 -7.49 -14.21
CA ALA A 351 30.84 -8.62 -14.37
C ALA A 351 31.51 -8.43 -15.73
N ILE A 352 32.60 -7.67 -15.75
CA ILE A 352 33.57 -7.73 -16.84
C ILE A 352 34.24 -9.08 -16.65
N LYS A 353 33.77 -10.06 -17.44
CA LYS A 353 34.61 -11.15 -17.90
C LYS A 353 35.77 -10.52 -18.68
N ALA A 354 36.98 -10.71 -18.19
CA ALA A 354 38.18 -10.87 -18.99
C ALA A 354 39.12 -11.79 -18.21
#